data_AF-A0A942FUU9-F1
#
_entry.id   AF-A0A942FUU9-F1
#
_cell.length_a   1.000
_cell.length_b   1.000
_cell.length_c   1.000
_cell.angle_alpha   90.00
_cell.angle_beta   90.00
_cell.angle_gamma   90.00
#
_symmetry.space_group_name_H-M   'P 1'
#
loop_
_entity.id
_entity.type
_entity.pdbx_description
1 polymer ?
#
loop_
_entity_poly.entity_id
_entity_poly.type
_entity_poly.pdbx_seq_one_letter_code
_entity_poly.pdbx_strand_id
1 'polypeptide(L)'
;MNPLSPGLIGQTIEVVGRLLQFRQPADAALSDFFRARRCGARERAFIAEAAYAVLRRKRSLAVWIGGAGADAKRLTLAALVRHCGVSLRILQPALGRSDARWVGELKSRPEPALTLAEESDWPDWLAQRLAELFPPDELRALARALNRPAPLDLR
;
A
#
# COMPACT_ATOMS: atom_id res chain seq x y z
N MET A 1 18.15 11.43 -1.77
CA MET A 1 17.49 10.13 -1.52
C MET A 1 18.55 9.05 -1.76
N ASN A 2 18.88 8.19 -0.80
CA ASN A 2 19.72 7.03 -1.11
C ASN A 2 19.01 6.22 -2.20
N PRO A 3 19.74 5.67 -3.19
CA PRO A 3 19.13 4.84 -4.22
C PRO A 3 18.41 3.66 -3.56
N LEU A 4 17.18 3.37 -4.01
CA LEU A 4 16.46 2.18 -3.57
C LEU A 4 17.28 0.95 -3.97
N SER A 5 17.47 0.02 -3.05
CA SER A 5 18.21 -1.22 -3.32
C SER A 5 17.24 -2.37 -3.59
N PRO A 6 17.64 -3.37 -4.41
CA PRO A 6 16.84 -4.59 -4.57
C PRO A 6 16.52 -5.28 -3.24
N GLY A 7 17.46 -5.25 -2.30
CA GLY A 7 17.27 -5.82 -0.96
C GLY A 7 16.18 -5.12 -0.15
N LEU A 8 16.12 -3.78 -0.19
CA LEU A 8 15.08 -3.00 0.49
C LEU A 8 13.69 -3.28 -0.09
N ILE A 9 13.58 -3.34 -1.42
CA ILE A 9 12.33 -3.71 -2.10
C ILE A 9 11.92 -5.14 -1.76
N GLY A 10 12.86 -6.09 -1.78
CA GLY A 10 12.62 -7.48 -1.39
C GLY A 10 12.10 -7.62 0.05
N GLN A 11 12.72 -6.92 1.01
CA GLN A 11 12.27 -6.88 2.40
C GLN A 11 10.86 -6.28 2.55
N THR A 12 10.57 -5.22 1.79
CA THR A 12 9.24 -4.59 1.79
C THR A 12 8.18 -5.56 1.28
N ILE A 13 8.44 -6.24 0.16
CA ILE A 13 7.54 -7.25 -0.40
C ILE A 13 7.34 -8.41 0.59
N GLU A 14 8.41 -8.85 1.26
CA GLU A 14 8.36 -9.95 2.23
C GLU A 14 7.45 -9.60 3.41
N VAL A 15 7.63 -8.43 4.03
CA VAL A 15 6.80 -8.05 5.19
C VAL A 15 5.35 -7.79 4.77
N VAL A 16 5.11 -7.21 3.59
CA VAL A 16 3.76 -7.07 3.03
C VAL A 16 3.10 -8.44 2.85
N GLY A 17 3.85 -9.42 2.33
CA GLY A 17 3.37 -10.80 2.22
C GLY A 17 2.94 -11.41 3.55
N ARG A 18 3.68 -11.14 4.64
CA ARG A 18 3.30 -11.56 6.00
C ARG A 18 2.05 -10.83 6.49
N LEU A 19 1.98 -9.52 6.30
CA LEU A 19 0.87 -8.68 6.74
C LEU A 19 -0.46 -9.06 6.06
N LEU A 20 -0.42 -9.40 4.78
CA LEU A 20 -1.59 -9.82 4.01
C LEU A 20 -2.16 -11.19 4.43
N GLN A 21 -1.48 -11.92 5.32
CA GLN A 21 -2.03 -13.12 5.96
C GLN A 21 -2.92 -12.80 7.17
N PHE A 22 -2.92 -11.55 7.65
CA PHE A 22 -3.75 -11.08 8.77
C PHE A 22 -3.65 -11.94 10.05
N ARG A 23 -2.48 -12.49 10.34
CA ARG A 23 -2.25 -13.37 11.51
C ARG A 23 -2.10 -12.62 12.83
N GLN A 24 -1.72 -11.35 12.78
CA GLN A 24 -1.51 -10.50 13.95
C GLN A 24 -1.60 -9.01 13.56
N PRO A 25 -1.68 -8.09 14.54
CA PRO A 25 -1.64 -6.65 14.29
C PRO A 25 -0.42 -6.22 13.46
N ALA A 26 -0.61 -5.22 12.60
CA ALA A 26 0.41 -4.81 11.62
C ALA A 26 1.67 -4.24 12.28
N ASP A 27 1.50 -3.49 13.36
CA ASP A 27 2.56 -2.93 14.19
C ASP A 27 3.39 -4.03 14.87
N ALA A 28 2.74 -5.05 15.42
CA ALA A 28 3.42 -6.22 15.99
C ALA A 28 4.23 -6.97 14.92
N ALA A 29 3.63 -7.24 13.75
CA ALA A 29 4.33 -7.89 12.65
C ALA A 29 5.52 -7.10 12.10
N LEU A 30 5.41 -5.76 12.00
CA LEU A 30 6.52 -4.90 11.63
C LEU A 30 7.62 -4.90 12.71
N SER A 31 7.23 -4.82 13.98
CA SER A 31 8.16 -4.89 15.11
C SER A 31 8.96 -6.19 15.11
N ASP A 32 8.30 -7.34 14.97
CA ASP A 32 8.95 -8.65 14.89
C ASP A 32 9.86 -8.76 13.66
N PHE A 33 9.40 -8.26 12.52
CA PHE A 33 10.19 -8.23 11.28
C PHE A 33 11.49 -7.43 11.46
N PHE A 34 11.41 -6.26 12.09
CA PHE A 34 12.57 -5.38 12.35
C PHE A 34 13.46 -5.86 13.50
N ARG A 35 12.94 -6.65 14.44
CA ARG A 35 13.77 -7.31 15.47
C ARG A 35 14.58 -8.45 14.87
N ALA A 36 13.99 -9.21 13.95
CA ALA A 36 14.65 -10.33 13.29
C ALA A 36 15.70 -9.90 12.24
N ARG A 37 15.78 -8.61 11.88
CA ARG A 37 16.66 -8.10 10.82
C ARG A 37 17.37 -6.83 11.25
N ARG A 38 18.62 -6.65 10.83
CA ARG A 38 19.32 -5.36 11.00
C ARG A 38 18.84 -4.37 9.95
N CYS A 39 17.81 -3.59 10.29
CA CYS A 39 17.33 -2.47 9.47
C CYS A 39 17.73 -1.12 10.10
N GLY A 40 18.31 -0.22 9.30
CA GLY A 40 18.54 1.16 9.70
C GLY A 40 17.24 1.93 9.92
N ALA A 41 17.29 3.07 10.61
CA ALA A 41 16.09 3.87 10.89
C ALA A 41 15.35 4.32 9.61
N ARG A 42 16.09 4.71 8.57
CA ARG A 42 15.52 5.11 7.26
C ARG A 42 14.85 3.96 6.52
N GLU A 43 15.45 2.77 6.56
CA GLU A 43 14.89 1.56 5.94
C GLU A 43 13.60 1.14 6.66
N ARG A 44 13.60 1.18 7.99
CA ARG A 44 12.39 0.92 8.80
C ARG A 44 11.26 1.87 8.45
N ALA A 45 11.54 3.17 8.36
CA ALA A 45 10.55 4.16 7.97
C ALA A 45 9.98 3.88 6.57
N PHE A 46 10.84 3.62 5.58
CA PHE A 46 10.41 3.28 4.22
C PHE A 46 9.55 2.02 4.18
N ILE A 47 9.99 0.93 4.83
CA ILE A 47 9.27 -0.35 4.85
C ILE A 47 7.90 -0.17 5.53
N ALA A 48 7.84 0.50 6.68
CA ALA A 48 6.61 0.73 7.41
C ALA A 48 5.63 1.59 6.60
N GLU A 49 6.11 2.68 5.98
CA GLU A 49 5.30 3.56 5.15
C GLU A 49 4.68 2.79 3.98
N ALA A 50 5.50 2.03 3.23
CA ALA A 50 5.03 1.22 2.11
C ALA A 50 4.04 0.13 2.57
N ALA A 51 4.32 -0.54 3.68
CA ALA A 51 3.45 -1.58 4.23
C ALA A 51 2.08 -1.04 4.65
N TYR A 52 2.04 0.09 5.37
CA TYR A 52 0.78 0.73 5.74
C TYR A 52 0.06 1.33 4.54
N ALA A 53 0.77 1.83 3.52
CA ALA A 53 0.16 2.26 2.27
C ALA A 53 -0.56 1.09 1.59
N VAL A 54 0.06 -0.10 1.51
CA VAL A 54 -0.59 -1.31 0.96
C VAL A 54 -1.83 -1.69 1.75
N LEU A 55 -1.74 -1.76 3.09
CA LEU A 55 -2.88 -2.16 3.92
C LEU A 55 -4.05 -1.18 3.81
N ARG A 56 -3.75 0.13 3.85
CA ARG A 56 -4.75 1.20 3.77
C ARG A 56 -5.37 1.35 2.39
N ARG A 57 -4.66 0.95 1.34
CA ARG A 57 -5.07 1.09 -0.07
C ARG A 57 -5.33 -0.25 -0.77
N LYS A 58 -5.53 -1.31 0.01
CA LYS A 58 -5.50 -2.69 -0.50
C LYS A 58 -6.54 -2.92 -1.61
N ARG A 59 -7.77 -2.41 -1.45
CA ARG A 59 -8.87 -2.71 -2.39
C ARG A 59 -8.70 -1.91 -3.67
N SER A 60 -8.49 -0.60 -3.57
CA SER A 60 -8.27 0.27 -4.72
C SER A 60 -7.04 -0.17 -5.52
N LEU A 61 -5.95 -0.54 -4.84
CA LEU A 61 -4.76 -1.10 -5.49
C LEU A 61 -5.04 -2.45 -6.16
N ALA A 62 -5.81 -3.34 -5.52
CA ALA A 62 -6.17 -4.64 -6.10
C ALA A 62 -6.95 -4.47 -7.41
N VAL A 63 -7.92 -3.56 -7.46
CA VAL A 63 -8.66 -3.25 -8.69
C VAL A 63 -7.71 -2.69 -9.75
N TRP A 64 -6.85 -1.73 -9.40
CA TRP A 64 -5.93 -1.09 -10.33
C TRP A 64 -4.95 -2.08 -10.98
N ILE A 65 -4.46 -3.08 -10.24
CA ILE A 65 -3.56 -4.11 -10.78
C ILE A 65 -4.29 -5.25 -11.52
N GLY A 66 -5.62 -5.25 -11.54
CA GLY A 66 -6.45 -6.18 -12.31
C GLY A 66 -7.15 -7.29 -11.51
N GLY A 67 -7.36 -7.11 -10.20
CA GLY A 67 -8.20 -7.94 -9.33
C GLY A 67 -7.64 -9.33 -9.01
N ALA A 68 -7.49 -10.19 -10.01
CA ALA A 68 -7.08 -11.60 -9.91
C ALA A 68 -5.56 -11.81 -9.74
N GLY A 69 -4.75 -10.75 -9.82
CA GLY A 69 -3.28 -10.79 -9.75
C GLY A 69 -2.69 -10.08 -8.52
N ALA A 70 -3.46 -9.93 -7.44
CA ALA A 70 -3.06 -9.18 -6.26
C ALA A 70 -2.12 -9.98 -5.33
N ASP A 71 -0.88 -10.18 -5.79
CA ASP A 71 0.19 -10.68 -4.93
C ASP A 71 0.86 -9.52 -4.14
N ALA A 72 1.61 -9.88 -3.10
CA ALA A 72 2.31 -8.92 -2.25
C ALA A 72 3.27 -8.04 -3.05
N LYS A 73 3.89 -8.58 -4.12
CA LYS A 73 4.86 -7.86 -4.95
C LYS A 73 4.19 -6.75 -5.74
N ARG A 74 3.15 -7.06 -6.50
CA ARG A 74 2.41 -6.11 -7.33
C ARG A 74 1.71 -5.05 -6.48
N LEU A 75 1.11 -5.45 -5.36
CA LEU A 75 0.52 -4.49 -4.41
C LEU A 75 1.58 -3.53 -3.86
N THR A 76 2.75 -4.04 -3.46
CA THR A 76 3.86 -3.21 -2.96
C THR A 76 4.33 -2.23 -4.02
N LEU A 77 4.64 -2.71 -5.22
CA LEU A 77 5.14 -1.84 -6.31
C LEU A 77 4.10 -0.79 -6.71
N ALA A 78 2.81 -1.17 -6.78
CA ALA A 78 1.72 -0.25 -7.06
C ALA A 78 1.56 0.82 -5.96
N ALA A 79 1.62 0.42 -4.68
CA ALA A 79 1.57 1.34 -3.55
C ALA A 79 2.75 2.34 -3.57
N LEU A 80 3.97 1.86 -3.85
CA LEU A 80 5.16 2.72 -3.92
C LEU A 80 4.99 3.84 -4.96
N VAL A 81 4.51 3.51 -6.15
CA VAL A 81 4.38 4.49 -7.25
C VAL A 81 3.17 5.38 -7.17
N ARG A 82 2.12 4.98 -6.45
CA ARG A 82 0.84 5.70 -6.36
C ARG A 82 0.66 6.47 -5.06
N HIS A 83 1.19 5.96 -3.95
CA HIS A 83 0.92 6.48 -2.61
C HIS A 83 2.17 6.89 -1.83
N CYS A 84 3.36 6.35 -2.16
CA CYS A 84 4.61 6.70 -1.48
C CYS A 84 5.51 7.68 -2.26
N GLY A 85 5.02 8.23 -3.39
CA GLY A 85 5.77 9.21 -4.19
C GLY A 85 7.02 8.65 -4.88
N VAL A 86 7.19 7.32 -4.93
CA VAL A 86 8.36 6.69 -5.56
C VAL A 86 8.16 6.62 -7.07
N SER A 87 8.85 7.47 -7.83
CA SER A 87 8.76 7.41 -9.29
C SER A 87 9.36 6.13 -9.87
N LEU A 88 8.92 5.72 -11.06
CA LEU A 88 9.50 4.58 -11.77
C LEU A 88 11.01 4.77 -12.00
N ARG A 89 11.46 6.00 -12.26
CA ARG A 89 12.89 6.32 -12.43
C ARG A 89 13.72 5.98 -11.18
N ILE A 90 13.18 6.22 -9.99
CA ILE A 90 13.85 5.92 -8.72
C ILE A 90 13.80 4.41 -8.43
N LEU A 91 12.70 3.75 -8.80
CA LEU A 91 12.46 2.34 -8.53
C LEU A 91 13.21 1.41 -9.49
N GLN A 92 13.34 1.79 -10.76
CA GLN A 92 13.88 0.96 -11.84
C GLN A 92 15.26 0.33 -11.55
N PRO A 93 16.24 1.03 -10.94
CA PRO A 93 17.53 0.42 -10.59
C PRO A 93 17.42 -0.73 -9.57
N ALA A 94 16.34 -0.76 -8.78
CA ALA A 94 16.10 -1.78 -7.77
C ALA A 94 15.28 -2.98 -8.28
N LEU A 95 14.80 -2.93 -9.54
CA LEU A 95 13.88 -3.91 -10.10
C LEU A 95 14.50 -4.71 -11.25
N GLY A 96 13.97 -5.93 -11.45
CA GLY A 96 14.19 -6.68 -12.69
C GLY A 96 13.48 -6.03 -13.88
N ARG A 97 13.95 -6.32 -15.10
CA ARG A 97 13.39 -5.76 -16.35
C ARG A 97 11.88 -6.00 -16.49
N SER A 98 11.40 -7.18 -16.11
CA SER A 98 9.97 -7.54 -16.17
C SER A 98 9.12 -6.65 -15.26
N ASP A 99 9.58 -6.42 -14.02
CA ASP A 99 8.83 -5.64 -13.03
C ASP A 99 8.80 -4.17 -13.40
N ALA A 100 9.94 -3.62 -13.84
CA ALA A 100 10.01 -2.24 -14.30
C ALA A 100 9.08 -1.98 -15.49
N ARG A 101 9.02 -2.93 -16.44
CA ARG A 101 8.08 -2.87 -17.57
C ARG A 101 6.62 -2.92 -17.09
N TRP A 102 6.30 -3.85 -16.21
CA TRP A 102 4.95 -4.00 -15.66
C TRP A 102 4.49 -2.72 -14.92
N VAL A 103 5.36 -2.11 -14.11
CA VAL A 103 5.04 -0.84 -13.43
C VAL A 103 4.79 0.28 -14.45
N GLY A 104 5.58 0.34 -15.54
CA GLY A 104 5.37 1.28 -16.62
C GLY A 104 4.00 1.11 -17.29
N GLU A 105 3.67 -0.12 -17.67
CA GLU A 105 2.37 -0.47 -18.28
C GLU A 105 1.20 -0.18 -17.34
N LEU A 106 1.33 -0.47 -16.04
CA LEU A 106 0.30 -0.19 -15.04
C LEU A 106 0.01 1.31 -14.95
N LYS A 107 1.05 2.16 -14.95
CA LYS A 107 0.91 3.62 -14.87
C LYS A 107 0.32 4.24 -16.13
N SER A 108 0.41 3.57 -17.29
CA SER A 108 -0.19 4.04 -18.54
C SER A 108 -1.64 3.61 -18.73
N ARG A 109 -2.18 2.75 -17.86
CA ARG A 109 -3.60 2.34 -17.95
C ARG A 109 -4.51 3.51 -17.58
N PRO A 110 -5.71 3.58 -18.20
CA PRO A 110 -6.77 4.45 -17.71
C PRO A 110 -7.07 4.19 -16.24
N GLU A 111 -7.52 5.22 -15.52
CA GLU A 111 -7.96 5.07 -14.15
C GLU A 111 -9.19 4.15 -14.11
N PRO A 112 -9.19 3.08 -13.29
CA PRO A 112 -10.34 2.19 -13.19
C PRO A 112 -11.54 2.92 -12.59
N ALA A 113 -12.74 2.57 -13.05
CA ALA A 113 -13.96 2.93 -12.33
C ALA A 113 -14.00 2.12 -11.02
N LEU A 114 -14.10 2.81 -9.89
CA LEU A 114 -14.19 2.20 -8.56
C LEU A 114 -15.60 2.32 -8.02
N THR A 115 -16.07 1.28 -7.35
CA THR A 115 -17.23 1.37 -6.47
C THR A 115 -16.89 2.21 -5.24
N LEU A 116 -17.91 2.69 -4.52
CA LEU A 116 -17.72 3.43 -3.26
C LEU A 116 -16.86 2.65 -2.25
N ALA A 117 -17.07 1.33 -2.15
CA ALA A 117 -16.32 0.46 -1.24
C ALA A 117 -14.85 0.33 -1.64
N GLU A 118 -14.55 0.21 -2.94
CA GLU A 118 -13.19 0.14 -3.45
C GLU A 118 -12.45 1.47 -3.32
N GLU A 119 -13.10 2.60 -3.65
CA GLU A 119 -12.54 3.94 -3.49
C GLU A 119 -12.23 4.27 -2.02
N SER A 120 -13.09 3.79 -1.11
CA SER A 120 -12.94 3.99 0.33
C SER A 120 -12.01 2.96 0.99
N ASP A 121 -11.54 1.97 0.24
CA ASP A 121 -10.74 0.86 0.74
C ASP A 121 -11.41 0.06 1.89
N TRP A 122 -12.75 0.04 1.90
CA TRP A 122 -13.56 -0.66 2.90
C TRP A 122 -14.16 -1.96 2.36
N PRO A 123 -14.39 -2.97 3.22
CA PRO A 123 -15.27 -4.09 2.86
C PRO A 123 -16.66 -3.59 2.43
N ASP A 124 -17.28 -4.30 1.50
CA ASP A 124 -18.58 -3.90 0.93
C ASP A 124 -19.66 -3.72 2.00
N TRP A 125 -19.69 -4.64 2.98
CA TRP A 125 -20.63 -4.57 4.10
C TRP A 125 -20.46 -3.29 4.94
N LEU A 126 -19.23 -2.80 5.11
CA LEU A 126 -18.96 -1.60 5.91
C LEU A 126 -19.38 -0.36 5.14
N ALA A 127 -19.05 -0.30 3.84
CA ALA A 127 -19.45 0.81 2.99
C ALA A 127 -20.97 0.94 2.90
N GLN A 128 -21.69 -0.19 2.76
CA GLN A 128 -23.15 -0.23 2.78
C GLN A 128 -23.72 0.31 4.10
N ARG A 129 -23.22 -0.18 5.23
CA ARG A 129 -23.68 0.28 6.56
C ARG A 129 -23.43 1.76 6.80
N LEU A 130 -22.27 2.28 6.40
CA LEU A 130 -21.97 3.70 6.59
C LEU A 130 -22.74 4.60 5.62
N ALA A 131 -23.10 4.11 4.42
CA ALA A 131 -23.94 4.84 3.48
C ALA A 131 -25.37 5.05 3.97
N GLU A 132 -25.86 4.21 4.89
CA GLU A 132 -27.14 4.42 5.58
C GLU A 132 -27.07 5.53 6.64
N LEU A 133 -25.87 5.84 7.14
CA LEU A 133 -25.66 6.77 8.26
C LEU A 133 -25.18 8.16 7.85
N PHE A 134 -24.48 8.27 6.71
CA PHE A 134 -23.84 9.50 6.28
C PHE A 134 -24.28 9.89 4.86
N PRO A 135 -24.45 11.19 4.57
CA PRO A 135 -24.53 11.69 3.21
C PRO A 135 -23.30 11.27 2.37
N PRO A 136 -23.45 11.08 1.04
CA PRO A 136 -22.35 10.61 0.19
C PRO A 136 -21.05 11.42 0.28
N ASP A 137 -21.14 12.76 0.36
CA ASP A 137 -19.96 13.63 0.41
C ASP A 137 -19.22 13.55 1.74
N GLU A 138 -19.96 13.47 2.85
CA GLU A 138 -19.39 13.28 4.20
C GLU A 138 -18.75 11.91 4.32
N LEU A 139 -19.39 10.88 3.77
CA LEU A 139 -18.85 9.52 3.76
C LEU A 139 -17.52 9.46 2.99
N ARG A 140 -17.45 10.10 1.82
CA ARG A 140 -16.21 10.23 1.04
C ARG A 140 -15.15 11.04 1.78
N ALA A 141 -15.55 12.09 2.51
CA ALA A 141 -14.62 12.86 3.33
C ALA A 141 -14.04 12.02 4.48
N LEU A 142 -14.88 11.23 5.16
CA LEU A 142 -14.47 10.29 6.20
C LEU A 142 -13.49 9.24 5.63
N ALA A 143 -13.84 8.61 4.50
CA ALA A 143 -12.96 7.65 3.84
C ALA A 143 -11.59 8.26 3.51
N ARG A 144 -11.57 9.48 2.96
CA ARG A 144 -10.30 10.19 2.69
C ARG A 144 -9.50 10.47 3.96
N ALA A 145 -10.15 10.81 5.07
CA ALA A 145 -9.47 11.09 6.34
C ALA A 145 -8.85 9.82 6.95
N LEU A 146 -9.63 8.73 7.04
CA LEU A 146 -9.16 7.44 7.55
C LEU A 146 -8.06 6.83 6.66
N ASN A 147 -8.10 7.15 5.35
CA ASN A 147 -7.11 6.66 4.41
C ASN A 147 -5.85 7.57 4.26
N ARG A 148 -5.59 8.47 5.21
CA ARG A 148 -4.32 9.19 5.35
C ARG A 148 -3.39 8.54 6.40
N PRO A 149 -2.07 8.78 6.35
CA PRO A 149 -1.18 8.47 7.47
C PRO A 149 -1.68 9.13 8.76
N ALA A 150 -1.65 8.39 9.86
CA ALA A 150 -2.05 8.93 11.17
C ALA A 150 -1.00 9.95 11.65
N PRO A 151 -1.43 11.09 12.23
CA PRO A 151 -0.51 12.04 12.86
C PRO A 151 0.13 11.43 14.12
N LEU A 152 1.24 12.01 14.56
CA LEU A 152 1.84 11.68 15.86
C LEU A 152 1.11 12.46 16.95
N ASP A 153 0.36 11.75 17.78
CA ASP A 153 -0.28 12.32 18.97
C ASP A 153 0.64 12.17 20.19
N LEU A 154 0.96 13.28 20.84
CA LEU A 154 1.75 13.34 22.08
C LEU A 154 0.81 13.75 23.23
N ARG A 155 0.98 13.14 24.40
CA ARG A 155 0.16 13.37 25.59
C ARG A 155 0.97 14.04 26.68
#